data_AF-A0A7Z9XEE4-F1
#
_entry.id   AF-A0A7Z9XEE4-F1
#
_cell.length_a   1.000
_cell.length_b   1.000
_cell.length_c   1.000
_cell.angle_alpha   90.00
_cell.angle_beta   90.00
_cell.angle_gamma   90.00
#
_symmetry.space_group_name_H-M   'P 1'
#
loop_
_entity.id
_entity.type
_entity.pdbx_description
1 polymer ?
#
loop_
_entity_poly.entity_id
_entity_poly.type
_entity_poly.pdbx_seq_one_letter_code
_entity_poly.pdbx_strand_id
1 'polypeptide(L)'
;MPLLTERPAMKRLAVEEIIIPIEEEVPLKPSVGPEDRITEALEVMLKNDVKRIAVTRGSEVLGMITLEDALKQVGLEGDLKSKGSRSVIIHGRKILVE
;
A
#
# COMPACT_ATOMS: atom_id res chain seq x y z
N MET A 1 22.23 5.37 -33.23
CA MET A 1 21.50 4.21 -32.72
C MET A 1 20.97 4.58 -31.33
N PRO A 2 19.71 5.04 -31.18
CA PRO A 2 19.20 5.34 -29.85
C PRO A 2 18.65 4.05 -29.24
N LEU A 3 19.27 3.58 -28.14
CA LEU A 3 18.66 2.56 -27.29
C LEU A 3 17.53 3.25 -26.49
N LEU A 4 16.31 3.18 -27.01
CA LEU A 4 15.12 3.41 -26.18
C LEU A 4 14.97 2.24 -25.22
N THR A 5 15.32 2.43 -23.96
CA THR A 5 14.51 1.89 -22.87
C THR A 5 14.63 2.83 -21.67
N GLU A 6 14.06 4.02 -21.84
CA GLU A 6 13.49 4.71 -20.69
C GLU A 6 12.40 3.78 -20.18
N ARG A 7 12.76 2.88 -19.24
CA ARG A 7 11.79 2.09 -18.51
C ARG A 7 10.73 3.08 -18.04
N PRO A 8 9.43 2.84 -18.29
CA PRO A 8 8.40 3.76 -17.84
C PRO A 8 8.68 4.03 -16.37
N ALA A 9 8.98 5.29 -16.03
CA ALA A 9 9.28 5.70 -14.68
C ALA A 9 8.18 5.10 -13.82
N MET A 10 8.50 4.10 -12.99
CA MET A 10 7.53 3.45 -12.12
C MET A 10 6.83 4.58 -11.40
N LYS A 11 5.57 4.85 -11.75
CA LYS A 11 4.81 5.95 -11.13
C LYS A 11 4.97 5.71 -9.65
N ARG A 12 5.58 6.68 -8.97
CA ARG A 12 5.85 6.57 -7.55
C ARG A 12 4.51 6.79 -6.87
N LEU A 13 3.77 5.71 -6.69
CA LEU A 13 2.45 5.74 -6.07
C LEU A 13 2.66 6.03 -4.59
N ALA A 14 2.39 7.28 -4.23
CA ALA A 14 2.47 7.78 -2.87
C ALA A 14 1.18 7.47 -2.12
N VAL A 15 1.28 7.37 -0.80
CA VAL A 15 0.12 7.14 0.07
C VAL A 15 -0.90 8.27 -0.04
N GLU A 16 -0.47 9.52 -0.25
CA GLU A 16 -1.35 10.69 -0.37
C GLU A 16 -2.47 10.55 -1.41
N GLU A 17 -2.20 9.81 -2.49
CA GLU A 17 -3.12 9.64 -3.62
C GLU A 17 -4.35 8.77 -3.28
N ILE A 18 -4.31 8.04 -2.15
CA ILE A 18 -5.36 7.11 -1.74
C ILE A 18 -5.84 7.36 -0.30
N ILE A 19 -5.48 8.49 0.31
CA ILE A 19 -5.94 8.84 1.65
C ILE A 19 -7.46 9.01 1.61
N ILE A 20 -8.13 8.34 2.54
CA ILE A 20 -9.55 8.49 2.80
C ILE A 20 -9.79 9.12 4.18
N PRO A 21 -10.91 9.86 4.36
CA PRO A 21 -11.30 10.38 5.66
C PRO A 21 -11.43 9.27 6.71
N ILE A 22 -11.18 9.63 7.98
CA ILE A 22 -11.37 8.70 9.08
C ILE A 22 -12.87 8.55 9.35
N GLU A 23 -13.41 7.39 9.02
CA GLU A 23 -14.80 7.03 9.31
C GLU A 23 -14.95 6.19 10.60
N GLU A 24 -13.86 5.62 11.12
CA GLU A 24 -13.85 4.69 12.26
C GLU A 24 -12.59 4.89 13.12
N GLU A 25 -12.60 4.35 14.36
CA GLU A 25 -11.42 4.39 15.24
C GLU A 25 -10.28 3.55 14.64
N VAL A 26 -9.34 4.23 13.97
CA VAL A 26 -8.11 3.64 13.45
C VAL A 26 -7.02 3.75 14.50
N PRO A 27 -6.30 2.65 14.80
CA PRO A 27 -5.15 2.73 15.68
C PRO A 27 -4.11 3.68 15.07
N LEU A 28 -3.70 4.69 15.84
CA LEU A 28 -2.68 5.67 15.42
C LEU A 28 -1.31 5.03 15.16
N LYS A 29 -1.10 3.78 15.59
CA LYS A 29 0.10 3.00 15.31
C LYS A 29 -0.28 1.54 15.02
N PRO A 30 0.32 0.91 14.00
CA PRO A 30 1.30 1.47 13.07
C PRO A 30 0.67 2.54 12.14
N SER A 31 1.46 3.52 11.71
CA SER A 31 1.08 4.58 10.76
C SER A 31 2.16 4.79 9.71
N VAL A 32 1.79 5.45 8.61
CA VAL A 32 2.70 5.87 7.54
C VAL A 32 2.56 7.36 7.25
N GLY A 33 3.56 7.94 6.61
CA GLY A 33 3.51 9.29 6.07
C GLY A 33 2.80 9.36 4.71
N PRO A 34 2.28 10.54 4.34
CA PRO A 34 1.63 10.75 3.03
C PRO A 34 2.60 10.56 1.84
N GLU A 35 3.89 10.81 2.08
CA GLU A 35 4.98 10.74 1.11
C GLU A 35 5.66 9.36 1.04
N ASP A 36 5.24 8.43 1.90
CA ASP A 36 5.65 7.03 1.86
C ASP A 36 5.05 6.34 0.63
N ARG A 37 5.69 5.25 0.21
CA ARG A 37 5.18 4.44 -0.90
C ARG A 37 4.02 3.57 -0.43
N ILE A 38 3.04 3.39 -1.29
CA ILE A 38 1.94 2.44 -1.04
C ILE A 38 2.46 1.03 -0.74
N THR A 39 3.56 0.61 -1.37
CA THR A 39 4.20 -0.69 -1.07
C THR A 39 4.73 -0.80 0.36
N GLU A 40 5.18 0.30 0.96
CA GLU A 40 5.63 0.30 2.35
C GLU A 40 4.44 0.26 3.30
N ALA A 41 3.37 0.99 2.99
CA ALA A 41 2.11 0.86 3.72
C ALA A 41 1.56 -0.58 3.69
N LEU A 42 1.59 -1.24 2.53
CA LEU A 42 1.24 -2.65 2.40
C LEU A 42 2.13 -3.52 3.29
N GLU A 43 3.45 -3.33 3.25
CA GLU A 43 4.36 -4.11 4.08
C GLU A 43 4.09 -3.92 5.58
N VAL A 44 3.79 -2.68 6.01
CA VAL A 44 3.40 -2.37 7.40
C VAL A 44 2.10 -3.05 7.78
N MET A 45 1.07 -2.98 6.93
CA MET A 45 -0.22 -3.64 7.13
C MET A 45 -0.05 -5.16 7.29
N LEU A 46 0.68 -5.80 6.37
CA LEU A 46 0.88 -7.24 6.37
C LEU A 46 1.74 -7.72 7.54
N LYS A 47 2.78 -6.97 7.93
CA LYS A 47 3.61 -7.33 9.09
C LYS A 47 2.88 -7.25 10.42
N ASN A 48 1.88 -6.36 10.52
CA ASN A 48 1.13 -6.14 11.76
C ASN A 48 -0.24 -6.83 11.76
N ASP A 49 -0.57 -7.59 10.71
CA ASP A 49 -1.88 -8.23 10.52
C ASP A 49 -3.07 -7.24 10.59
N VAL A 50 -2.85 -6.00 10.12
CA VAL A 50 -3.88 -4.95 10.11
C VAL A 50 -4.32 -4.64 8.69
N LYS A 51 -5.61 -4.41 8.51
CA LYS A 51 -6.20 -4.11 7.18
C LYS A 51 -6.28 -2.62 6.87
N ARG A 52 -6.04 -1.76 7.87
CA ARG A 52 -6.08 -0.30 7.75
C ARG A 52 -5.03 0.29 8.69
N ILE A 53 -4.42 1.40 8.29
CA ILE A 53 -3.47 2.15 9.11
C ILE A 53 -3.72 3.64 8.96
N ALA A 54 -3.37 4.41 10.00
CA ALA A 54 -3.45 5.86 9.95
C ALA A 54 -2.37 6.45 9.03
N VAL A 55 -2.68 7.56 8.37
CA VAL A 55 -1.72 8.39 7.66
C VAL A 55 -1.46 9.64 8.49
N THR A 56 -0.22 9.82 8.91
CA THR A 56 0.18 10.87 9.84
C THR A 56 1.34 11.68 9.30
N ARG A 57 1.29 13.01 9.44
CA ARG A 57 2.43 13.91 9.21
C ARG A 57 2.82 14.56 10.52
N GLY A 58 3.88 14.06 11.14
CA GLY A 58 4.27 14.48 12.49
C GLY A 58 3.20 14.11 13.51
N SER A 59 2.59 15.12 14.14
CA SER A 59 1.51 14.94 15.13
C SER A 59 0.10 15.03 14.52
N GLU A 60 -0.02 15.35 13.22
CA GLU A 60 -1.30 15.53 12.56
C GLU A 60 -1.73 14.23 11.87
N VAL A 61 -2.99 13.85 12.05
CA VAL A 61 -3.60 12.72 11.36
C VAL A 61 -4.30 13.26 10.11
N LEU A 62 -3.81 12.85 8.94
CA LEU A 62 -4.33 13.28 7.65
C LEU A 62 -5.50 12.41 7.18
N GLY A 63 -5.55 11.16 7.62
CA GLY A 63 -6.61 10.22 7.27
C GLY A 63 -6.20 8.78 7.56
N MET A 64 -6.78 7.85 6.81
CA MET A 64 -6.38 6.45 6.81
C MET A 64 -6.22 5.92 5.39
N ILE A 65 -5.61 4.75 5.27
CA ILE A 65 -5.61 3.94 4.06
C ILE A 65 -5.95 2.51 4.38
N THR A 66 -6.54 1.81 3.41
CA THR A 66 -6.90 0.40 3.54
C THR A 66 -6.00 -0.47 2.68
N LEU A 67 -5.86 -1.75 3.07
CA LEU A 67 -5.15 -2.75 2.30
C LEU A 67 -5.76 -2.91 0.91
N GLU A 68 -7.09 -2.85 0.81
CA GLU A 68 -7.82 -3.02 -0.46
C GLU A 68 -7.52 -1.88 -1.44
N ASP A 69 -7.57 -0.62 -0.99
CA ASP A 69 -7.26 0.55 -1.84
C ASP A 69 -5.78 0.58 -2.22
N ALA A 70 -4.90 0.21 -1.28
CA ALA A 70 -3.47 0.09 -1.54
C ALA A 70 -3.17 -0.98 -2.60
N LEU A 71 -3.81 -2.16 -2.52
CA LEU A 71 -3.67 -3.25 -3.49
C LEU A 71 -4.22 -2.89 -4.88
N LYS A 72 -5.36 -2.20 -4.94
CA LYS A 72 -5.93 -1.65 -6.18
C LYS A 72 -4.97 -0.74 -6.89
N GLN A 73 -4.37 0.19 -6.14
CA GLN A 73 -3.50 1.21 -6.73
C GLN A 73 -2.22 0.61 -7.32
N VAL A 74 -1.68 -0.46 -6.72
CA VAL A 74 -0.50 -1.17 -7.25
C VAL A 74 -0.84 -2.20 -8.34
N GLY A 75 -2.12 -2.36 -8.70
CA GLY A 75 -2.55 -3.27 -9.78
C GLY A 75 -2.51 -4.76 -9.41
N LEU A 76 -2.44 -5.10 -8.12
CA LEU A 76 -2.37 -6.49 -7.64
C LEU A 76 -3.74 -7.18 -7.55
N GLU A 77 -4.81 -6.48 -7.92
CA GLU A 77 -6.19 -6.98 -7.84
C GLU A 77 -6.47 -8.19 -8.76
N GLY A 78 -5.68 -8.34 -9.84
CA GLY A 78 -5.78 -9.46 -10.78
C GLY A 78 -5.14 -10.77 -10.31
N ASP A 79 -4.10 -10.71 -9.47
CA ASP A 79 -3.35 -11.88 -8.99
C ASP A 79 -4.07 -12.61 -7.84
N LEU A 80 -4.88 -11.89 -7.06
CA LEU A 80 -5.56 -12.44 -5.87
C LEU A 80 -6.79 -13.30 -6.22
N LYS A 81 -7.36 -13.16 -7.42
CA LYS A 81 -8.63 -13.82 -7.79
C LYS A 81 -8.49 -15.25 -8.30
N SER A 82 -7.27 -15.72 -8.65
CA SER A 82 -7.14 -16.94 -9.45
C SER A 82 -6.70 -18.22 -8.72
N LYS A 83 -6.14 -18.23 -7.50
CA LYS A 83 -5.84 -19.50 -6.78
C LYS A 83 -5.89 -19.30 -5.27
N GLY A 84 -6.48 -20.26 -4.56
CA GLY A 84 -6.69 -20.31 -3.10
C GLY A 84 -5.42 -20.34 -2.23
N SER A 85 -4.51 -19.40 -2.44
CA SER A 85 -3.35 -19.13 -1.60
C SER A 85 -3.05 -17.64 -1.72
N ARG A 86 -3.68 -16.85 -0.84
CA ARG A 86 -3.52 -15.40 -0.78
C ARG A 86 -2.03 -15.06 -0.62
N SER A 87 -1.42 -14.66 -1.72
CA SER A 87 0.01 -14.33 -1.81
C SER A 87 0.14 -12.99 -2.50
N VAL A 88 0.80 -12.02 -1.86
CA VAL A 88 1.10 -10.71 -2.45
C VAL A 88 2.60 -10.66 -2.71
N ILE A 89 3.03 -10.39 -3.95
CA ILE A 89 4.45 -10.20 -4.25
C ILE A 89 4.79 -8.71 -4.08
N ILE A 90 5.52 -8.37 -3.02
CA ILE A 90 6.01 -7.02 -2.75
C ILE A 90 7.53 -7.02 -2.88
N HIS A 91 8.09 -6.20 -3.76
CA HIS A 91 9.55 -6.15 -4.02
C HIS A 91 10.18 -7.51 -4.41
N GLY A 92 9.43 -8.35 -5.13
CA GLY A 92 9.89 -9.71 -5.47
C GLY A 92 9.85 -10.70 -4.30
N ARG A 93 9.36 -10.29 -3.13
CA ARG A 93 9.11 -11.15 -1.97
C ARG A 93 7.65 -11.56 -1.96
N LYS A 94 7.40 -12.87 -1.96
CA LYS A 94 6.05 -13.44 -1.78
C LYS A 94 5.68 -13.35 -0.31
N ILE A 95 4.69 -12.52 0.02
CA ILE A 95 4.08 -12.39 1.34
C ILE A 95 2.77 -13.17 1.32
N LEU A 96 2.61 -14.15 2.22
CA LEU A 96 1.33 -14.84 2.38
C LEU A 96 0.43 -14.01 3.31
N VAL A 97 -0.85 -13.90 2.97
CA VAL A 97 -1.84 -13.20 3.78
C VAL A 97 -2.93 -14.21 4.13
N GLU A 98 -3.01 -14.66 5.39
CA GLU A 98 -4.02 -15.66 5.83
C GLU A 98 -5.45 -15.08 5.83
#